data_AF-A0A0G1IRT0-F1
#
_entry.id   AF-A0A0G1IRT0-F1
#
_cell.length_a   1.000
_cell.length_b   1.000
_cell.length_c   1.000
_cell.angle_alpha   90.00
_cell.angle_beta   90.00
_cell.angle_gamma   90.00
#
_symmetry.space_group_name_H-M   'P 1'
#
loop_
_entity.id
_entity.type
_entity.pdbx_description
1 polymer ?
#
loop_
_entity_poly.entity_id
_entity_poly.type
_entity_poly.pdbx_seq_one_letter_code
_entity_poly.pdbx_strand_id
1 'polypeptide(L)'
;MNENVWTQANSVSFSNSLRSDNQVKIYSLWDNSNLYFAYDVKDANLEAANLKLWEDDGGEIYLDTLNDKSASTDLDDRHFMTNINNLVNLAGSATVKTARNSTGYTMEIAIPWTV
;
A
#
# COMPACT_ATOMS: atom_id res chain seq x y z
N MET A 1 -0.42 11.49 -7.67
CA MET A 1 -1.48 10.78 -8.43
C MET A 1 -2.06 11.73 -9.46
N ASN A 2 -1.75 11.51 -10.74
CA ASN A 2 -2.19 12.40 -11.83
C ASN A 2 -3.14 11.69 -12.81
N GLU A 3 -3.55 10.46 -12.49
CA GLU A 3 -4.37 9.63 -13.35
C GLU A 3 -5.85 9.77 -12.98
N ASN A 4 -6.69 10.07 -13.96
CA ASN A 4 -8.12 10.32 -13.72
C ASN A 4 -8.88 9.11 -13.18
N VAL A 5 -8.38 7.89 -13.37
CA VAL A 5 -9.07 6.66 -12.94
C VAL A 5 -9.29 6.63 -11.42
N TRP A 6 -8.36 7.18 -10.64
CA TRP A 6 -8.46 7.22 -9.18
C TRP A 6 -9.61 8.08 -8.66
N THR A 7 -10.09 9.05 -9.46
CA THR A 7 -11.24 9.89 -9.07
C THR A 7 -12.57 9.11 -9.00
N GLN A 8 -12.62 7.95 -9.65
CA GLN A 8 -13.78 7.06 -9.66
C GLN A 8 -13.64 5.91 -8.66
N ALA A 9 -12.48 5.77 -8.03
CA ALA A 9 -12.18 4.69 -7.09
C ALA A 9 -12.84 4.96 -5.73
N ASN A 10 -13.26 3.88 -5.07
CA ASN A 10 -13.58 3.95 -3.65
C ASN A 10 -12.32 4.25 -2.85
N SER A 11 -12.47 4.98 -1.75
CA SER A 11 -11.35 5.35 -0.90
C SER A 11 -11.66 5.21 0.58
N VAL A 12 -10.62 4.90 1.36
CA VAL A 12 -10.63 4.92 2.82
C VAL A 12 -9.56 5.88 3.31
N SER A 13 -9.87 6.66 4.35
CA SER A 13 -8.90 7.54 4.99
C SER A 13 -8.53 6.99 6.37
N PHE A 14 -7.24 7.05 6.70
CA PHE A 14 -6.70 6.70 7.99
C PHE A 14 -6.07 7.95 8.62
N SER A 15 -6.46 8.23 9.86
CA SER A 15 -5.86 9.27 10.69
C SER A 15 -6.07 8.90 12.15
N ASN A 16 -4.99 8.89 12.94
CA ASN A 16 -5.08 8.68 14.38
C ASN A 16 -4.03 9.53 15.10
N SER A 17 -4.43 10.75 15.48
CA SER A 17 -3.55 11.74 16.11
C SER A 17 -2.94 11.30 17.46
N LEU A 18 -3.45 10.23 18.08
CA LEU A 18 -2.84 9.64 19.28
C LEU A 18 -1.65 8.72 18.96
N ARG A 19 -1.47 8.34 17.69
CA ARG A 19 -0.44 7.40 17.23
C ARG A 19 0.51 8.01 16.19
N SER A 20 -0.02 8.86 15.32
CA SER A 20 0.72 9.51 14.24
C SER A 20 0.00 10.77 13.78
N ASP A 21 0.76 11.77 13.33
CA ASP A 21 0.27 12.97 12.66
C ASP A 21 0.02 12.76 11.15
N ASN A 22 0.33 11.57 10.63
CA ASN A 22 0.12 11.22 9.24
C ASN A 22 -1.38 11.22 8.88
N GLN A 23 -1.66 11.70 7.67
CA GLN A 23 -2.97 11.58 7.05
C GLN A 23 -2.81 10.72 5.80
N VAL A 24 -3.52 9.60 5.76
CA VAL A 24 -3.41 8.65 4.67
C VAL A 24 -4.78 8.54 4.01
N LYS A 25 -4.83 8.61 2.68
CA LYS A 25 -6.00 8.25 1.90
C LYS A 25 -5.61 7.18 0.90
N ILE A 26 -6.27 6.03 0.96
CA ILE A 26 -6.02 4.88 0.11
C ILE A 26 -7.20 4.72 -0.84
N TYR A 27 -6.91 4.52 -2.11
CA TYR A 27 -7.86 4.19 -3.16
C TYR A 27 -7.62 2.75 -3.60
N SER A 28 -8.67 2.06 -4.02
CA SER A 28 -8.54 0.72 -4.62
C SER A 28 -9.34 0.58 -5.91
N LEU A 29 -8.73 -0.13 -6.85
CA LEU A 29 -9.29 -0.51 -8.14
C LEU A 29 -8.84 -1.94 -8.46
N TRP A 30 -9.49 -2.57 -9.42
CA TRP A 30 -9.08 -3.89 -9.91
C TRP A 30 -9.52 -4.11 -11.34
N ASP A 31 -8.85 -5.03 -12.02
CA ASP A 31 -9.27 -5.58 -13.31
C ASP A 31 -9.06 -7.10 -13.32
N ASN A 32 -9.13 -7.73 -14.50
CA ASN A 32 -8.97 -9.19 -14.62
C ASN A 32 -7.53 -9.68 -14.36
N SER A 33 -6.55 -8.79 -14.24
CA SER A 33 -5.12 -9.13 -14.11
C SER A 33 -4.55 -8.74 -12.76
N ASN A 34 -4.94 -7.57 -12.21
CA ASN A 34 -4.37 -7.07 -10.97
C ASN A 34 -5.42 -6.43 -10.05
N LEU A 35 -5.05 -6.42 -8.78
CA LEU A 35 -5.55 -5.52 -7.76
C LEU A 35 -4.62 -4.30 -7.67
N TYR A 36 -5.20 -3.10 -7.62
CA TYR A 36 -4.45 -1.85 -7.56
C TYR A 36 -4.79 -1.08 -6.29
N PHE A 37 -3.75 -0.49 -5.69
CA PHE A 37 -3.89 0.48 -4.61
C PHE A 37 -3.15 1.75 -4.94
N ALA A 38 -3.72 2.89 -4.53
CA ALA A 38 -3.01 4.15 -4.54
C ALA A 38 -3.11 4.82 -3.18
N TYR A 39 -1.96 5.16 -2.62
CA TYR A 39 -1.79 5.79 -1.32
C TYR A 39 -1.46 7.26 -1.56
N ASP A 40 -2.25 8.16 -0.98
CA ASP A 40 -1.98 9.59 -0.87
C ASP A 40 -1.67 9.87 0.61
N VAL A 41 -0.38 10.06 0.91
CA VAL A 41 0.12 10.16 2.27
C VAL A 41 0.68 11.55 2.51
N LYS A 42 0.16 12.20 3.56
CA LYS A 42 0.78 13.39 4.14
C LYS A 42 1.62 12.98 5.33
N ASP A 43 2.90 13.26 5.21
CA ASP A 43 3.93 12.99 6.21
C ASP A 43 5.07 13.99 6.00
N ALA A 44 5.46 14.70 7.06
CA ALA A 44 6.52 15.70 6.99
C ALA A 44 7.93 15.09 7.16
N ASN A 45 8.05 13.85 7.64
CA ASN A 45 9.30 13.23 8.09
C ASN A 45 9.53 11.87 7.42
N LEU A 46 9.86 11.88 6.13
CA LEU A 46 10.06 10.65 5.36
C LEU A 46 11.36 9.90 5.74
N GLU A 47 11.26 8.61 6.03
CA GLU A 47 12.36 7.70 6.36
C GLU A 47 12.32 6.41 5.50
N ALA A 48 13.48 6.01 4.98
CA ALA A 48 13.65 4.75 4.23
C ALA A 48 15.10 4.24 4.22
N ALA A 49 15.80 4.32 5.36
CA ALA A 49 17.20 3.92 5.51
C ALA A 49 17.40 2.75 6.50
N ASN A 50 16.33 2.09 6.97
CA ASN A 50 16.44 1.01 7.94
C ASN A 50 16.74 -0.34 7.28
N LEU A 51 17.21 -1.29 8.11
CA LEU A 51 17.48 -2.66 7.65
C LEU A 51 16.19 -3.46 7.42
N LYS A 52 15.13 -3.13 8.17
CA LYS A 52 13.85 -3.85 8.12
C LYS A 52 12.82 -2.97 7.45
N LEU A 53 12.12 -3.54 6.48
CA LEU A 53 11.18 -2.79 5.64
C LEU A 53 10.02 -2.16 6.41
N TRP A 54 9.56 -2.81 7.49
CA TRP A 54 8.48 -2.31 8.35
C TRP A 54 8.90 -1.17 9.29
N GLU A 55 10.20 -0.84 9.36
CA GLU A 55 10.71 0.31 10.10
C GLU A 55 10.81 1.56 9.21
N ASP A 56 10.64 1.42 7.90
CA ASP A 56 10.62 2.51 6.92
C ASP A 56 9.18 2.97 6.61
N ASP A 57 9.04 4.20 6.11
CA ASP A 57 7.77 4.66 5.57
C ASP A 57 7.38 3.88 4.32
N GLY A 58 6.12 3.48 4.28
CA GLY A 58 5.66 2.54 3.27
C GLY A 58 4.18 2.20 3.30
N GLY A 59 3.84 1.21 2.49
CA GLY A 59 2.53 0.59 2.43
C GLY A 59 2.60 -0.87 2.85
N GLU A 60 1.61 -1.30 3.61
CA GLU A 60 1.42 -2.69 4.02
C GLU A 60 -0.01 -3.13 3.70
N ILE A 61 -0.14 -4.32 3.12
CA ILE A 61 -1.41 -4.86 2.64
C ILE A 61 -1.50 -6.33 3.08
N TYR A 62 -2.62 -6.66 3.71
CA TYR A 62 -3.05 -8.03 3.97
C TYR A 62 -4.24 -8.34 3.09
N LEU A 63 -4.20 -9.45 2.35
CA LEU A 63 -5.28 -9.90 1.47
C LEU A 63 -5.70 -11.32 1.88
N ASP A 64 -7.00 -11.51 2.02
CA ASP A 64 -7.68 -12.80 2.15
C ASP A 64 -8.49 -12.97 0.86
N THR A 65 -8.04 -13.86 -0.03
CA THR A 65 -8.57 -13.93 -1.40
C THR A 65 -9.81 -14.82 -1.52
N LEU A 66 -10.00 -15.77 -0.60
CA LEU A 66 -11.24 -16.52 -0.46
C LEU A 66 -12.29 -15.81 0.42
N ASN A 67 -11.87 -14.79 1.19
CA ASN A 67 -12.67 -14.04 2.15
C ASN A 67 -13.37 -14.97 3.16
N ASP A 68 -12.74 -16.08 3.51
CA ASP A 68 -13.32 -17.09 4.40
C ASP A 68 -13.10 -16.74 5.89
N LYS A 69 -12.23 -15.77 6.18
CA LYS A 69 -11.94 -15.25 7.53
C LYS A 69 -11.47 -16.35 8.46
N SER A 70 -10.60 -17.21 7.97
CA SER A 70 -9.94 -18.23 8.77
C SER A 70 -9.27 -17.61 10.01
N ALA A 71 -9.12 -18.43 11.06
CA ALA A 71 -8.54 -17.97 12.32
C ALA A 71 -7.01 -17.81 12.27
N SER A 72 -6.38 -18.29 11.19
CA SER A 72 -4.93 -18.32 10.99
C SER A 72 -4.63 -18.17 9.51
N THR A 73 -3.49 -17.54 9.18
CA THR A 73 -3.08 -17.34 7.80
C THR A 73 -3.03 -18.64 6.99
N ASP A 74 -3.74 -18.66 5.87
CA ASP A 74 -3.87 -19.81 4.97
C ASP A 74 -3.14 -19.58 3.63
N LEU A 75 -3.24 -20.57 2.73
CA LEU A 75 -2.50 -20.57 1.44
C LEU A 75 -3.00 -19.53 0.43
N ASP A 76 -4.20 -19.00 0.61
CA ASP A 76 -4.81 -17.97 -0.23
C ASP A 76 -4.62 -16.56 0.36
N ASP A 77 -4.17 -16.46 1.60
CA ASP A 77 -3.79 -15.22 2.23
C ASP A 77 -2.46 -14.70 1.71
N ARG A 78 -2.31 -13.38 1.66
CA ARG A 78 -1.09 -12.72 1.22
C ARG A 78 -0.77 -11.54 2.12
N HIS A 79 0.54 -11.31 2.29
CA HIS A 79 1.08 -10.18 3.03
C HIS A 79 2.14 -9.46 2.18
N PHE A 80 1.85 -8.21 1.83
CA PHE A 80 2.73 -7.36 1.06
C PHE A 80 3.19 -6.18 1.90
N MET A 81 4.48 -5.90 1.86
CA MET A 81 5.09 -4.71 2.43
C MET A 81 5.96 -4.06 1.36
N THR A 82 5.89 -2.73 1.26
CA THR A 82 6.79 -1.93 0.44
C THR A 82 7.15 -0.63 1.13
N ASN A 83 8.33 -0.08 0.89
CA ASN A 83 8.69 1.26 1.37
C ASN A 83 8.68 2.31 0.25
N ILE A 84 8.92 3.58 0.62
CA ILE A 84 9.02 4.72 -0.30
C ILE A 84 10.25 4.69 -1.24
N ASN A 85 11.11 3.67 -1.15
CA ASN A 85 12.17 3.36 -2.13
C ASN A 85 11.71 2.29 -3.14
N ASN A 86 10.44 1.86 -3.09
CA ASN A 86 9.87 0.77 -3.89
C ASN A 86 10.51 -0.60 -3.63
N LEU A 87 11.11 -0.81 -2.45
CA LEU A 87 11.56 -2.14 -2.03
C LEU A 87 10.35 -2.92 -1.56
N VAL A 88 10.16 -4.15 -2.05
CA VAL A 88 9.03 -5.03 -1.71
C VAL A 88 9.55 -6.26 -0.95
N ASN A 89 8.81 -6.73 0.06
CA ASN A 89 9.13 -8.00 0.71
C ASN A 89 8.93 -9.17 -0.29
N LEU A 90 9.85 -10.13 -0.27
CA LEU A 90 9.98 -11.22 -1.25
C LEU A 90 8.76 -12.19 -1.36
N ALA A 91 7.69 -11.98 -0.57
CA ALA A 91 6.55 -12.89 -0.50
C ALA A 91 5.50 -12.67 -1.61
N GLY A 92 5.65 -11.66 -2.48
CA GLY A 92 4.74 -11.50 -3.61
C GLY A 92 5.23 -10.55 -4.71
N SER A 93 4.76 -10.79 -5.93
CA SER A 93 5.14 -10.04 -7.13
C SER A 93 4.34 -8.74 -7.26
N ALA A 94 4.60 -7.73 -6.42
CA ALA A 94 3.99 -6.42 -6.58
C ALA A 94 4.86 -5.48 -7.43
N THR A 95 4.23 -4.66 -8.27
CA THR A 95 4.89 -3.51 -8.90
C THR A 95 4.55 -2.26 -8.11
N VAL A 96 5.57 -1.52 -7.67
CA VAL A 96 5.40 -0.32 -6.83
C VAL A 96 6.05 0.89 -7.49
N LYS A 97 5.34 2.01 -7.48
CA LYS A 97 5.87 3.31 -7.88
C LYS A 97 5.53 4.37 -6.85
N THR A 98 6.56 5.02 -6.33
CA THR A 98 6.44 6.11 -5.35
C THR A 98 6.91 7.44 -5.94
N ALA A 99 6.15 8.50 -5.66
CA ALA A 99 6.53 9.89 -5.93
C ALA A 99 6.45 10.70 -4.63
N ARG A 100 7.59 11.21 -4.17
CA ARG A 100 7.68 12.08 -2.98
C ARG A 100 7.41 13.54 -3.35
N ASN A 101 6.87 14.30 -2.41
CA ASN A 101 6.65 15.73 -2.53
C ASN A 101 6.96 16.42 -1.19
N SER A 102 6.84 17.75 -1.14
CA SER A 102 7.17 18.55 0.05
C SER A 102 6.25 18.32 1.26
N THR A 103 5.15 17.58 1.08
CA THR A 103 4.13 17.33 2.11
C THR A 103 3.90 15.85 2.40
N GLY A 104 4.68 14.95 1.77
CA GLY A 104 4.54 13.50 1.91
C GLY A 104 4.85 12.76 0.61
N TYR A 105 4.04 11.78 0.25
CA TYR A 105 4.25 10.97 -0.95
C TYR A 105 2.94 10.41 -1.52
N THR A 106 2.98 10.04 -2.79
CA THR A 106 1.99 9.12 -3.38
C THR A 106 2.66 7.82 -3.77
N MET A 107 1.98 6.70 -3.54
CA MET A 107 2.47 5.37 -3.89
C MET A 107 1.39 4.59 -4.61
N GLU A 108 1.71 4.01 -5.76
CA GLU A 108 0.83 3.14 -6.52
C GLU A 108 1.39 1.71 -6.50
N ILE A 109 0.53 0.75 -6.18
CA ILE A 109 0.86 -0.66 -6.01
C ILE A 109 -0.05 -1.46 -6.93
N ALA A 110 0.53 -2.32 -7.76
CA ALA A 110 -0.19 -3.30 -8.56
C ALA A 110 0.20 -4.71 -8.11
N ILE A 111 -0.79 -5.52 -7.73
CA ILE A 111 -0.64 -6.90 -7.27
C ILE A 111 -1.36 -7.81 -8.29
N PRO A 112 -0.65 -8.67 -9.04
CA PRO A 112 -1.26 -9.64 -9.92
C PRO A 112 -2.13 -10.62 -9.15
N TRP A 113 -3.24 -11.07 -9.77
CA TRP A 113 -4.05 -12.15 -9.19
C TRP A 113 -3.35 -13.50 -9.19
N THR A 114 -2.43 -13.70 -10.14
CA THR A 114 -1.56 -14.88 -10.18
C THR A 114 -0.37 -14.67 -9.25
N VAL A 115 -0.64 -14.72 -7.94
CA VAL A 115 0.38 -14.75 -6.89
C VAL A 115 0.58 -16.16 -6.36
#